data_AF-A0A7C8HQB9-F1
#
_entry.id   AF-A0A7C8HQB9-F1
#
_cell.length_a   1.000
_cell.length_b   1.000
_cell.length_c   1.000
_cell.angle_alpha   90.00
_cell.angle_beta   90.00
_cell.angle_gamma   90.00
#
_symmetry.space_group_name_H-M   'P 1'
#
loop_
_entity.id
_entity.type
_entity.pdbx_description
1 polymer ?
#
loop_
_entity_poly.entity_id
_entity_poly.type
_entity_poly.pdbx_seq_one_letter_code
_entity_poly.pdbx_strand_id
1 'polypeptide(L)' 'MTDVPTIPIDPRPALRSLTLRGAGAMAIAFGLSRLGVDLPEGSAQAIADALADLVFYGGLMAVGVGRARARGPIG' A
#
# COMPACT_ATOMS: atom_id res chain seq x y z
N MET A 1 37.08 2.45 -15.13
CA MET A 1 36.04 1.65 -14.44
C MET A 1 34.95 2.64 -14.08
N THR A 2 33.89 2.75 -14.87
CA THR A 2 32.86 3.78 -14.71
C THR A 2 31.85 3.30 -13.69
N ASP A 3 31.78 3.96 -12.53
CA ASP A 3 30.72 3.79 -11.56
C ASP A 3 29.39 4.22 -12.20
N VAL A 4 28.54 3.24 -12.51
CA VAL A 4 27.16 3.49 -12.89
C VAL A 4 26.43 3.92 -11.62
N PRO A 5 25.84 5.12 -11.54
CA PRO A 5 25.04 5.49 -10.39
C PRO A 5 23.84 4.55 -10.33
N THR A 6 23.85 3.63 -9.37
CA THR A 6 22.71 2.78 -9.02
C THR A 6 21.66 3.66 -8.38
N ILE A 7 20.77 4.22 -9.20
CA ILE A 7 19.59 4.92 -8.70
C ILE A 7 18.75 3.88 -7.95
N PRO A 8 18.50 4.04 -6.64
CA PRO A 8 17.62 3.14 -5.92
C PRO A 8 16.21 3.29 -6.50
N ILE A 9 15.77 2.32 -7.29
CA ILE A 9 14.39 2.24 -7.75
C ILE A 9 13.57 1.79 -6.55
N ASP A 10 12.84 2.73 -5.93
CA ASP A 10 11.87 2.42 -4.89
C ASP A 10 10.79 1.52 -5.52
N PRO A 11 10.61 0.27 -5.05
CA PRO A 11 9.64 -0.66 -5.62
C PRO A 11 8.17 -0.23 -5.41
N ARG A 12 7.92 0.88 -4.69
CA ARG A 12 6.60 1.34 -4.27
C ARG A 12 6.28 2.79 -4.65
N PRO A 13 6.51 3.23 -5.91
CA PRO A 13 6.34 4.64 -6.27
C PRO A 13 4.88 5.11 -6.14
N ALA A 14 3.91 4.23 -6.43
CA ALA A 14 2.49 4.55 -6.34
C ALA A 14 1.98 4.66 -4.88
N LEU A 15 2.48 3.83 -3.97
CA LEU A 15 2.12 3.88 -2.54
C LEU A 15 2.68 5.13 -1.84
N ARG A 16 3.79 5.67 -2.37
CA ARG A 16 4.42 6.89 -1.85
C ARG A 16 3.82 8.17 -2.44
N SER A 17 2.84 8.05 -3.34
CA SER A 17 2.15 9.20 -3.92
C SER A 17 1.39 9.97 -2.84
N LEU A 18 1.85 11.20 -2.59
CA LEU A 18 1.18 12.14 -1.67
C LEU A 18 -0.28 12.36 -2.05
N THR A 19 -0.58 12.38 -3.36
CA THR A 19 -1.95 12.55 -3.86
C THR A 19 -2.83 11.35 -3.50
N LEU A 20 -2.33 10.12 -3.67
CA LEU A 20 -3.10 8.91 -3.35
C LEU A 20 -3.33 8.79 -1.83
N ARG A 21 -2.29 9.03 -1.04
CA ARG A 21 -2.36 9.03 0.42
C ARG A 21 -3.30 10.09 0.96
N GLY A 22 -3.20 11.31 0.44
CA GLY A 22 -4.10 12.41 0.80
C GLY A 22 -5.55 12.13 0.42
N ALA A 23 -5.80 11.63 -0.79
CA ALA A 23 -7.15 11.24 -1.22
C ALA A 23 -7.71 10.10 -0.35
N GLY A 24 -6.90 9.09 -0.03
CA GLY A 24 -7.28 7.99 0.86
C GLY A 24 -7.63 8.47 2.26
N ALA A 25 -6.77 9.30 2.87
CA ALA A 25 -7.02 9.87 4.18
C ALA A 25 -8.30 10.73 4.20
N MET A 26 -8.54 11.51 3.16
CA MET A 26 -9.74 12.34 3.05
C MET A 26 -11.01 11.51 2.89
N ALA A 27 -10.97 10.44 2.09
CA ALA A 27 -12.08 9.50 1.96
C ALA A 27 -12.41 8.81 3.29
N ILE A 28 -11.38 8.41 4.05
CA ILE A 28 -11.52 7.77 5.36
C ILE A 28 -12.09 8.76 6.38
N ALA A 29 -11.53 9.98 6.46
CA ALA A 29 -12.01 11.02 7.36
C ALA A 29 -13.47 11.37 7.08
N PHE A 30 -13.84 11.53 5.80
CA PHE A 30 -15.21 11.81 5.40
C PHE A 30 -16.16 10.65 5.73
N GLY A 31 -15.75 9.42 5.42
CA GLY A 31 -16.56 8.23 5.70
C GLY A 31 -16.83 8.04 7.20
N LEU A 32 -15.81 8.25 8.04
CA LEU A 32 -15.91 8.10 9.48
C LEU A 32 -16.67 9.26 10.14
N SER A 33 -16.50 10.49 9.64
CA SER A 33 -17.32 11.64 10.05
C SER A 33 -18.81 11.38 9.79
N ARG A 34 -19.16 10.77 8.66
CA ARG A 34 -20.55 10.40 8.34
C ARG A 34 -21.11 9.29 9.23
N LEU A 35 -20.25 8.52 9.90
CA LEU A 35 -20.62 7.49 10.87
C LEU A 35 -20.62 8.00 12.32
N GLY A 36 -20.32 9.29 12.54
CA GLY A 36 -20.25 9.88 13.87
C GLY A 36 -19.02 9.47 14.67
N VAL A 37 -17.96 9.01 13.99
CA VAL A 37 -16.70 8.61 14.62
C VAL A 37 -15.74 9.79 14.58
N ASP A 38 -15.40 10.33 15.75
CA ASP A 38 -14.33 11.33 15.88
C ASP A 38 -12.97 10.66 15.86
N LEU A 39 -12.13 11.10 14.92
CA LEU A 39 -10.79 10.56 14.71
C LEU A 39 -9.75 11.49 15.34
N PRO A 40 -8.80 10.95 16.13
CA PRO A 40 -7.65 11.73 16.59
C PRO A 40 -6.88 12.31 15.41
N GLU A 41 -6.24 13.46 15.61
CA GLU A 41 -5.42 14.10 14.57
C GLU A 41 -4.38 13.11 14.00
N GLY A 42 -4.27 13.08 12.66
CA GLY A 42 -3.34 12.19 11.96
C GLY A 42 -3.77 10.72 11.81
N SER A 43 -4.83 10.27 12.51
CA SER A 43 -5.27 8.87 12.42
C SER A 43 -5.83 8.48 11.05
N ALA A 44 -6.51 9.40 10.35
CA ALA A 44 -7.01 9.15 8.99
C ALA A 44 -5.87 8.83 8.00
N GLN A 45 -4.73 9.52 8.13
CA GLN A 45 -3.55 9.28 7.31
C GLN A 45 -2.92 7.92 7.63
N ALA A 46 -2.82 7.58 8.92
CA ALA A 46 -2.30 6.29 9.36
C ALA A 46 -3.17 5.12 8.90
N ILE A 47 -4.50 5.28 8.92
CA ILE A 47 -5.44 4.27 8.40
C ILE A 47 -5.29 4.14 6.88
N ALA A 48 -5.17 5.26 6.15
CA ALA A 48 -4.95 5.25 4.71
C ALA A 48 -3.68 4.47 4.35
N ASP A 49 -2.59 4.73 5.07
CA ASP A 49 -1.31 4.06 4.88
C ASP A 49 -1.40 2.57 5.21
N ALA A 50 -2.04 2.20 6.33
CA ALA A 50 -2.24 0.81 6.71
C ALA A 50 -3.09 0.03 5.68
N LEU A 51 -4.13 0.65 5.12
CA LEU A 51 -4.95 0.04 4.07
C LEU A 51 -4.17 -0.14 2.78
N ALA A 52 -3.34 0.84 2.41
CA ALA A 52 -2.50 0.77 1.22
C ALA A 52 -1.45 -0.36 1.34
N ASP A 53 -0.80 -0.48 2.49
CA ASP A 53 0.13 -1.56 2.78
C ASP A 53 -0.56 -2.93 2.79
N LEU A 54 -1.77 -3.02 3.39
CA LEU A 54 -2.55 -4.26 3.41
C LEU A 54 -2.88 -4.74 1.99
N VAL A 55 -3.34 -3.85 1.11
CA VAL A 55 -3.65 -4.19 -0.29
C VAL A 55 -2.39 -4.63 -1.03
N PHE A 56 -1.27 -3.93 -0.81
CA PHE A 56 -0.01 -4.26 -1.46
C PHE A 56 0.53 -5.63 -1.03
N TYR A 57 0.71 -5.85 0.27
CA TYR A 57 1.22 -7.11 0.78
C TYR A 57 0.24 -8.27 0.58
N GLY A 58 -1.07 -8.02 0.74
CA GLY A 58 -2.11 -8.99 0.43
C GLY A 58 -2.09 -9.42 -1.04
N GLY A 59 -1.93 -8.46 -1.96
CA GLY A 59 -1.78 -8.72 -3.38
C GLY A 59 -0.52 -9.55 -3.69
N LEU A 60 0.62 -9.20 -3.09
CA LEU A 60 1.85 -9.97 -3.24
C LEU A 60 1.72 -11.40 -2.71
N MET A 61 1.05 -11.58 -1.57
CA MET A 61 0.78 -12.91 -1.01
C MET A 61 -0.13 -13.71 -1.94
N ALA A 62 -1.21 -13.12 -2.45
CA ALA A 62 -2.10 -13.79 -3.40
C ALA A 62 -1.38 -14.23 -4.68
N VAL A 63 -0.52 -13.35 -5.23
CA VAL A 63 0.33 -13.69 -6.39
C VAL A 63 1.31 -14.80 -6.05
N GLY A 64 1.94 -14.75 -4.88
CA GLY A 64 2.85 -15.79 -4.39
C GLY A 64 2.18 -17.15 -4.29
N VAL A 65 0.98 -17.21 -3.68
CA VAL A 65 0.16 -18.42 -3.58
C VAL A 65 -0.25 -18.92 -4.97
N GLY A 66 -0.72 -18.03 -5.85
CA GLY A 66 -1.09 -18.39 -7.22
C GLY A 66 0.09 -18.95 -8.03
N ARG A 67 1.27 -18.35 -7.89
CA ARG A 67 2.51 -18.82 -8.52
C ARG A 67 2.97 -20.16 -7.96
N ALA A 68 2.87 -20.37 -6.64
CA ALA A 68 3.21 -21.65 -6.00
C ALA A 68 2.27 -22.76 -6.50
N ARG A 69 0.96 -22.47 -6.62
CA ARG A 69 -0.03 -23.41 -7.16
C ARG A 69 0.21 -23.71 -8.65
N ALA A 70 0.54 -22.69 -9.45
CA ALA A 70 0.80 -22.84 -10.89
C ALA A 70 2.08 -23.61 -11.20
N ARG A 71 3.09 -23.57 -10.31
CA ARG A 71 4.33 -24.31 -10.47
C ARG A 71 4.20 -25.82 -10.18
N GLY A 72 3.04 -26.27 -9.68
CA GLY A 72 2.83 -27.66 -9.29
C GLY A 72 3.77 -28.09 -8.15
N PRO A 73 3.62 -29.30 -7.59
CA PRO A 73 4.66 -29.86 -6.75
C PRO A 73 5.94 -29.91 -7.59
N ILE A 74 7.04 -29.45 -7.00
CA ILE A 74 8.37 -29.59 -7.56
C ILE A 74 8.60 -31.10 -7.69
N GLY A 75 8.39 -31.63 -8.89
CA GLY A 75 8.80 -32.97 -9.28
C GLY A 75 10.25 -32.95 -9.71
#